data_AF-A0AAV4Q2M6-F1
#
_entry.id   AF-A0AAV4Q2M6-F1
#
_cell.length_a   1.000
_cell.length_b   1.000
_cell.length_c   1.000
_cell.angle_alpha   90.00
_cell.angle_beta   90.00
_cell.angle_gamma   90.00
#
_symmetry.space_group_name_H-M   'P 1'
#
loop_
_entity.id
_entity.type
_entity.pdbx_description
1 polymer ?
#
loop_
_entity_poly.entity_id
_entity_poly.type
_entity_poly.pdbx_seq_one_letter_code
_entity_poly.pdbx_strand_id
1 'polypeptide(L)'
;MNIDLLLRAVQYVETNSDHDYCSSDFVNSPRNPKKQVKDKSSRRRGYHNELERKRRADLRDNLELLKDIVPVCSDQRRISTVKLLNEASAYIESLKEKSDKLESEIVNLKNECLSKQQCIKKLENGGHHSYAM
;
A
#
# COMPACT_ATOMS: atom_id res chain seq x y z
N MET A 1 27.92 2.46 -11.75
CA MET A 1 26.77 3.38 -11.81
C MET A 1 25.98 3.08 -13.07
N ASN A 2 24.68 2.84 -12.96
CA ASN A 2 23.82 2.39 -14.06
C ASN A 2 23.32 3.60 -14.87
N ILE A 3 23.56 3.60 -16.18
CA ILE A 3 23.18 4.70 -17.09
C ILE A 3 21.66 4.92 -17.10
N ASP A 4 20.87 3.86 -16.96
CA ASP A 4 19.41 3.95 -16.91
C ASP A 4 18.92 4.68 -15.67
N LEU A 5 19.62 4.51 -14.55
CA LEU A 5 19.33 5.24 -13.32
C LEU A 5 19.65 6.73 -13.48
N LEU A 6 20.72 7.04 -14.22
CA LEU A 6 21.11 8.41 -14.52
C LEU A 6 20.09 9.08 -15.45
N LEU A 7 19.67 8.41 -16.52
CA LEU A 7 18.66 8.92 -17.46
C LEU A 7 17.31 9.14 -16.77
N ARG A 8 16.89 8.21 -15.92
CA ARG A 8 15.64 8.34 -15.15
C ARG A 8 15.73 9.47 -14.12
N ALA A 9 16.89 9.66 -13.49
CA ALA A 9 17.14 10.78 -12.60
C ALA A 9 17.16 12.11 -13.36
N VAL A 10 17.77 12.17 -14.55
CA VAL A 10 17.80 13.35 -15.41
C VAL A 10 16.40 13.72 -15.88
N GLN A 11 15.61 12.77 -16.38
CA GLN A 11 14.20 13.02 -16.72
C GLN A 11 13.39 13.48 -15.51
N TYR A 12 13.60 12.88 -14.33
CA TYR A 12 12.93 13.29 -13.10
C TYR A 12 13.30 14.71 -12.70
N VAL A 13 14.57 15.10 -12.87
CA VAL A 13 15.02 16.47 -12.68
C VAL A 13 14.37 17.36 -13.74
N GLU A 14 14.49 17.08 -15.03
CA GLU A 14 13.92 17.88 -16.14
C GLU A 14 12.40 18.12 -15.99
N THR A 15 11.62 17.10 -15.65
CA THR A 15 10.17 17.25 -15.42
C THR A 15 9.83 18.01 -14.14
N ASN A 16 10.77 18.09 -13.18
CA ASN A 16 10.58 18.77 -11.90
C ASN A 16 11.43 20.05 -11.76
N SER A 17 12.19 20.43 -12.78
CA SER A 17 13.16 21.53 -12.76
C SER A 17 12.70 22.79 -13.49
N ASP A 18 11.41 22.87 -13.85
CA ASP A 18 10.76 24.15 -14.11
C ASP A 18 10.73 25.07 -12.86
N HIS A 19 11.27 24.62 -11.73
CA HIS A 19 11.50 25.46 -10.57
C HIS A 19 12.87 26.11 -10.57
N ASP A 20 12.90 27.28 -11.22
CA ASP A 20 13.78 28.43 -10.98
C ASP A 20 13.87 28.79 -9.48
N TYR A 21 14.45 27.93 -8.65
CA TYR A 21 14.73 28.26 -7.26
C TYR A 21 15.98 29.15 -7.14
N CYS A 22 16.76 29.30 -8.21
CA CYS A 22 17.85 30.26 -8.28
C CYS A 22 17.95 30.78 -9.72
N SER A 23 17.06 31.68 -10.12
CA SER A 23 17.28 32.44 -11.36
C SER A 23 18.52 33.32 -11.15
N SER A 24 19.66 32.82 -11.65
CA SER A 24 20.90 33.58 -11.78
C SER A 24 20.78 34.68 -12.84
N ASP A 25 19.64 34.73 -13.56
CA ASP A 25 19.48 35.54 -14.77
C ASP A 25 18.98 36.97 -14.51
N PHE A 26 18.85 37.39 -13.24
CA PHE A 26 18.37 38.74 -12.90
C PHE A 26 19.45 39.69 -12.39
N VAL A 27 20.73 39.37 -12.53
CA VAL A 27 21.82 40.27 -12.09
C VAL A 27 21.82 41.62 -12.84
N ASN A 28 21.05 41.75 -13.95
CA ASN A 28 21.04 42.95 -14.80
C ASN A 28 19.66 43.62 -15.01
N SER A 29 18.60 43.32 -14.24
CA SER A 29 17.30 43.97 -14.43
C SER A 29 17.09 45.17 -13.48
N PRO A 30 16.92 46.42 -13.97
CA PRO A 30 16.82 47.63 -13.14
C PRO A 30 15.47 47.79 -12.40
N ARG A 31 14.77 46.68 -12.10
CA ARG A 31 13.45 46.72 -11.44
C ARG A 31 13.58 46.80 -9.92
N ASN A 32 12.86 47.77 -9.34
CA ASN A 32 12.76 48.09 -7.92
C ASN A 32 12.73 46.83 -7.00
N PRO A 33 13.70 46.66 -6.08
CA PRO A 33 13.93 45.42 -5.33
C PRO A 33 12.73 44.97 -4.48
N LYS A 34 11.88 45.90 -4.04
CA LYS A 34 10.66 45.59 -3.25
C LYS A 34 9.61 44.78 -4.04
N LYS A 35 9.51 44.97 -5.36
CA LYS A 35 8.59 44.19 -6.22
C LYS A 35 9.11 42.78 -6.48
N GLN A 36 10.43 42.61 -6.63
CA GLN A 36 11.04 41.31 -6.90
C GLN A 36 10.87 40.31 -5.74
N VAL A 37 10.97 40.75 -4.48
CA VAL A 37 10.78 39.89 -3.31
C VAL A 37 9.33 39.39 -3.20
N LYS A 38 8.35 40.25 -3.53
CA LYS A 38 6.93 39.91 -3.51
C LYS A 38 6.57 38.87 -4.59
N ASP A 39 7.11 39.02 -5.80
CA ASP A 39 6.91 38.04 -6.88
C ASP A 39 7.58 36.69 -6.60
N LYS A 40 8.77 36.70 -5.96
CA LYS A 40 9.45 35.46 -5.52
C LYS A 40 8.63 34.72 -4.47
N SER A 41 8.06 35.43 -3.48
CA SER A 41 7.16 34.83 -2.48
C SER A 41 5.86 34.30 -3.10
N SER A 42 5.30 35.00 -4.09
CA SER A 42 4.09 34.54 -4.79
C SER A 42 4.34 33.26 -5.60
N ARG A 43 5.46 33.17 -6.33
CA ARG A 43 5.83 31.97 -7.08
C ARG A 43 6.10 30.76 -6.18
N ARG A 44 6.83 30.94 -5.07
CA ARG A 44 7.07 29.87 -4.08
C ARG A 44 5.76 29.35 -3.48
N ARG A 45 4.82 30.23 -3.15
CA ARG A 45 3.49 29.83 -2.65
C ARG A 45 2.67 29.09 -3.72
N GLY A 46 2.74 29.53 -4.98
CA GLY A 46 2.11 28.86 -6.11
C GLY A 46 2.57 27.41 -6.27
N TYR A 47 3.89 27.20 -6.28
CA TYR A 47 4.48 25.85 -6.37
C TYR A 47 4.07 24.95 -5.21
N HIS A 48 4.17 25.46 -3.98
CA HIS A 48 3.76 24.69 -2.80
C HIS A 48 2.29 24.26 -2.90
N ASN A 49 1.40 25.15 -3.36
CA ASN A 49 -0.01 24.84 -3.54
C ASN A 49 -0.25 23.78 -4.62
N GLU A 50 0.54 23.80 -5.69
CA GLU A 50 0.46 22.80 -6.75
C GLU A 50 0.93 21.42 -6.26
N LEU A 51 2.07 21.36 -5.57
CA LEU A 51 2.55 20.14 -4.95
C LEU A 51 1.53 19.56 -3.97
N GLU A 52 0.98 20.39 -3.08
CA GLU A 52 -0.01 19.93 -2.11
C GLU A 52 -1.33 19.51 -2.78
N ARG A 53 -1.71 20.15 -3.90
CA ARG A 53 -2.86 19.71 -4.71
C ARG A 53 -2.64 18.32 -5.29
N LYS A 54 -1.47 18.07 -5.88
CA LYS A 54 -1.10 16.75 -6.39
C LYS A 54 -1.10 15.72 -5.26
N ARG A 55 -0.43 16.02 -4.15
CA ARG A 55 -0.39 15.15 -2.96
C ARG A 55 -1.79 14.80 -2.43
N ARG A 56 -2.73 15.76 -2.47
CA ARG A 56 -4.14 15.53 -2.08
C ARG A 56 -4.95 14.75 -3.10
N ALA A 57 -4.59 14.79 -4.39
CA ALA A 57 -5.18 13.90 -5.38
C ALA A 57 -4.76 12.46 -5.09
N ASP A 58 -3.45 12.22 -4.98
CA ASP A 58 -2.89 10.89 -4.68
C ASP A 58 -3.45 10.30 -3.38
N LEU A 59 -3.60 11.12 -2.32
CA LEU A 59 -4.20 10.67 -1.07
C LEU A 59 -5.67 10.26 -1.24
N ARG A 60 -6.44 10.97 -2.05
CA ARG A 60 -7.85 10.61 -2.31
C ARG A 60 -7.95 9.30 -3.07
N ASP A 61 -7.08 9.10 -4.06
CA ASP A 61 -7.05 7.87 -4.85
C ASP A 61 -6.71 6.66 -3.96
N ASN A 62 -5.70 6.80 -3.08
CA ASN A 62 -5.37 5.76 -2.10
C ASN A 62 -6.52 5.45 -1.13
N LEU A 63 -7.28 6.47 -0.70
CA LEU A 63 -8.44 6.27 0.17
C LEU A 63 -9.60 5.59 -0.55
N GLU A 64 -9.82 5.86 -1.84
CA GLU A 64 -10.85 5.17 -2.62
C GLU A 64 -10.47 3.69 -2.84
N LEU A 65 -9.20 3.42 -3.17
CA LEU A 65 -8.70 2.04 -3.25
C LEU A 65 -8.87 1.29 -1.91
N LEU A 66 -8.56 1.93 -0.79
CA LEU A 66 -8.77 1.34 0.54
C LEU A 66 -10.25 1.02 0.78
N LYS A 67 -11.15 1.92 0.38
CA LYS A 67 -12.60 1.73 0.53
C LYS A 67 -13.11 0.52 -0.26
N ASP A 68 -12.61 0.31 -1.47
CA ASP A 68 -12.99 -0.83 -2.31
C ASP A 68 -12.55 -2.18 -1.71
N ILE A 69 -11.42 -2.20 -1.00
CA ILE A 69 -10.88 -3.42 -0.37
C ILE A 69 -11.64 -3.77 0.92
N VAL A 70 -12.16 -2.77 1.64
CA VAL A 70 -12.87 -2.98 2.91
C VAL A 70 -14.34 -3.32 2.64
N PRO A 71 -14.80 -4.56 2.91
CA PRO A 71 -16.13 -5.01 2.46
C PRO A 71 -17.28 -4.13 2.96
N VAL A 72 -17.23 -3.67 4.22
CA VAL A 72 -18.26 -2.83 4.85
C VAL A 72 -18.34 -1.43 4.23
N CYS A 73 -17.26 -0.98 3.58
CA CYS A 73 -17.13 0.38 3.05
C CYS A 73 -17.33 0.46 1.53
N SER A 74 -17.15 -0.65 0.80
CA SER A 74 -17.22 -0.71 -0.67
C SER A 74 -18.53 -0.14 -1.25
N ASP A 75 -19.68 -0.48 -0.67
CA ASP A 75 -20.99 0.00 -1.13
C ASP A 75 -21.36 1.42 -0.67
N GLN A 76 -20.54 2.03 0.21
CA GLN A 76 -20.88 3.32 0.82
C GLN A 76 -20.50 4.48 -0.09
N ARG A 77 -21.52 5.16 -0.65
CA ARG A 77 -21.31 6.38 -1.47
C ARG A 77 -20.55 7.49 -0.74
N ARG A 78 -20.73 7.61 0.58
CA ARG A 78 -20.05 8.59 1.43
C ARG A 78 -19.63 7.94 2.72
N ILE A 79 -18.33 7.96 3.00
CA ILE A 79 -17.73 7.54 4.25
C ILE A 79 -16.71 8.59 4.70
N SER A 80 -16.64 8.87 5.99
CA SER A 80 -15.59 9.76 6.52
C SER A 80 -14.25 9.01 6.57
N THR A 81 -13.14 9.73 6.40
CA THR A 81 -11.80 9.14 6.47
C THR A 81 -11.58 8.38 7.79
N VAL A 82 -12.01 8.95 8.92
CA VAL A 82 -11.88 8.30 10.23
C VAL A 82 -12.63 6.97 10.28
N LYS A 83 -13.88 6.92 9.78
CA LYS A 83 -14.65 5.67 9.76
C LYS A 83 -13.98 4.64 8.86
N LEU A 84 -13.54 5.03 7.66
CA LEU A 84 -12.84 4.13 6.74
C LEU A 84 -11.59 3.51 7.39
N LEU A 85 -10.78 4.31 8.08
CA LEU A 85 -9.57 3.83 8.75
C LEU A 85 -9.90 2.87 9.91
N ASN A 86 -10.95 3.15 10.69
CA ASN A 86 -11.40 2.27 11.77
C ASN A 86 -11.90 0.91 11.23
N GLU A 87 -12.74 0.94 10.20
CA GLU A 87 -13.27 -0.28 9.56
C GLU A 87 -12.14 -1.08 8.88
N ALA A 88 -11.17 -0.41 8.28
CA ALA A 88 -9.98 -1.07 7.72
C ALA A 88 -9.16 -1.78 8.80
N SER A 89 -8.95 -1.13 9.95
CA SER A 89 -8.25 -1.73 11.09
C SER A 89 -8.98 -2.97 11.62
N ALA A 90 -10.30 -2.85 11.83
CA ALA A 90 -11.13 -3.96 12.27
C ALA A 90 -11.16 -5.11 11.24
N TYR A 91 -11.15 -4.78 9.95
CA TYR A 91 -11.11 -5.78 8.89
C TYR A 91 -9.78 -6.56 8.91
N ILE A 92 -8.65 -5.88 9.09
CA ILE A 92 -7.33 -6.53 9.25
C ILE A 92 -7.33 -7.49 10.45
N GLU A 93 -7.87 -7.07 11.60
CA GLU A 93 -7.98 -7.92 12.78
C GLU A 93 -8.85 -9.16 12.50
N SER A 94 -10.00 -8.99 11.85
CA SER A 94 -10.87 -10.10 11.49
C SER A 94 -10.20 -11.11 10.53
N LEU A 95 -9.34 -10.63 9.63
CA LEU A 95 -8.59 -11.47 8.70
C LEU A 95 -7.52 -12.27 9.43
N LYS A 96 -6.83 -11.68 10.42
CA LYS A 96 -5.87 -12.38 11.27
C LYS A 96 -6.54 -13.50 12.06
N GLU A 97 -7.66 -13.21 12.72
CA GLU A 97 -8.41 -14.23 13.46
C GLU A 97 -8.89 -15.38 12.56
N LYS A 98 -9.32 -15.08 11.34
CA LYS A 98 -9.70 -16.10 10.36
C LYS A 98 -8.50 -16.95 9.94
N SER A 99 -7.34 -16.33 9.72
CA SER A 99 -6.09 -17.04 9.40
C SER A 99 -5.73 -18.02 10.52
N ASP A 100 -5.71 -17.55 11.78
CA ASP A 100 -5.35 -18.38 12.93
C ASP A 100 -6.30 -19.58 13.12
N LYS A 101 -7.60 -19.37 12.89
CA LYS A 101 -8.62 -20.43 12.93
C LYS A 101 -8.38 -21.47 11.84
N LEU A 102 -8.13 -21.03 10.60
CA LEU A 102 -7.85 -21.94 9.48
C LEU A 102 -6.55 -22.71 9.70
N GLU A 103 -5.51 -22.08 10.23
CA GLU A 103 -4.26 -22.77 10.58
C GLU A 103 -4.49 -23.86 11.64
N SER A 104 -5.27 -23.55 12.68
CA SER A 104 -5.66 -24.52 13.70
C SER A 104 -6.47 -25.68 13.12
N GLU A 105 -7.39 -25.40 12.21
CA GLU A 105 -8.18 -26.42 11.50
C GLU A 105 -7.30 -27.33 10.63
N ILE A 106 -6.33 -26.77 9.90
CA ILE A 106 -5.36 -27.54 9.12
C ILE A 106 -4.58 -28.50 10.03
N VAL A 107 -4.13 -28.05 11.21
CA VAL A 107 -3.41 -28.90 12.16
C VAL A 107 -4.31 -30.05 12.66
N ASN A 108 -5.55 -29.75 13.02
CA ASN A 108 -6.51 -30.76 13.48
C ASN A 108 -6.78 -31.82 12.40
N LEU A 109 -7.03 -31.40 11.17
CA LEU A 109 -7.27 -32.31 10.05
C LEU A 109 -6.04 -33.17 9.73
N LYS A 110 -4.83 -32.62 9.83
CA LYS A 110 -3.59 -33.39 9.68
C LYS A 110 -3.46 -34.46 10.76
N ASN A 111 -3.74 -34.12 12.01
CA ASN A 111 -3.70 -35.09 13.12
C ASN A 111 -4.75 -36.20 12.95
N GLU A 112 -5.96 -35.85 12.52
CA GLU A 112 -7.01 -36.82 12.23
C GLU A 112 -6.62 -37.76 11.09
N CYS A 113 -6.07 -37.21 10.00
CA CYS A 113 -5.58 -37.98 8.86
C CYS A 113 -4.48 -38.96 9.28
N LEU A 114 -3.51 -38.50 10.08
CA LEU A 114 -2.45 -39.35 10.61
C LEU A 114 -3.00 -40.49 11.49
N SER A 115 -3.93 -40.18 12.38
CA SER A 115 -4.58 -41.17 13.24
C SER A 115 -5.31 -42.25 12.43
N LYS A 116 -6.12 -41.84 11.44
CA LYS A 116 -6.80 -42.76 10.53
C LYS A 116 -5.82 -43.62 9.74
N GLN A 117 -4.73 -43.03 9.23
CA GLN A 117 -3.70 -43.76 8.51
C GLN A 117 -2.99 -44.80 9.38
N GLN A 118 -2.75 -44.51 10.66
CA GLN A 118 -2.21 -45.47 11.62
C GLN A 118 -3.19 -46.62 11.90
N CYS A 119 -4.50 -46.33 12.02
CA CYS A 119 -5.52 -47.37 12.17
C CYS A 119 -5.58 -48.30 10.96
N ILE A 120 -5.54 -47.75 9.74
CA ILE A 120 -5.51 -48.55 8.51
C ILE A 120 -4.31 -49.50 8.49
N LYS A 121 -3.09 -48.98 8.75
CA LYS A 121 -1.87 -49.80 8.78
C LYS A 121 -1.95 -50.95 9.79
N LYS A 122 -2.57 -50.72 10.96
CA LYS A 122 -2.76 -51.78 11.98
C LYS A 122 -3.70 -52.87 11.48
N LEU A 123 -4.78 -52.50 10.80
CA LEU A 123 -5.75 -53.44 10.25
C LEU A 123 -5.15 -54.25 9.08
N GLU A 124 -4.37 -53.61 8.21
CA GLU A 124 -3.63 -54.29 7.14
C GLU A 124 -2.68 -55.34 7.71
N ASN A 125 -1.87 -54.97 8.71
CA ASN A 125 -0.92 -55.89 9.34
C ASN A 125 -1.61 -57.05 10.10
N GLY A 126 -2.78 -56.81 10.69
CA GLY A 126 -3.57 -57.86 11.37
C GLY A 126 -4.30 -58.79 10.39
N GLY A 127 -4.73 -58.28 9.23
CA GLY A 127 -5.39 -59.06 8.19
C GLY A 127 -4.47 -60.09 7.53
N HIS A 128 -3.19 -59.76 7.34
CA HIS A 128 -2.22 -60.68 6.73
C HIS A 128 -1.90 -61.93 7.57
N HIS A 129 -2.07 -61.89 8.89
CA HIS A 129 -1.87 -63.08 9.74
C HIS A 129 -3.07 -64.03 9.72
N SER A 130 -4.26 -63.57 9.33
CA SER A 130 -5.48 -64.40 9.34
C SER A 130 -5.67 -65.27 8.09
N TYR A 131 -4.92 -65.04 7.01
CA TYR A 131 -5.01 -65.80 5.75
C TYR A 131 -3.84 -66.78 5.53
N ALA A 132 -2.98 -66.98 6.54
CA ALA A 132 -1.79 -67.83 6.46
C ALA A 132 -1.90 -69.15 7.28
N MET A 133 -3.10 -69.53 7.71
CA MET A 133 -3.43 -70.84 8.31
C MET A 133 -4.46 -71.54 7.44
#